data_AF-A0A6C0M2I1-F1
#
_entry.id   AF-A0A6C0M2I1-F1
#
_cell.length_a   1.000
_cell.length_b   1.000
_cell.length_c   1.000
_cell.angle_alpha   90.00
_cell.angle_beta   90.00
_cell.angle_gamma   90.00
#
_symmetry.space_group_name_H-M   'P 1'
#
loop_
_entity.id
_entity.type
_entity.pdbx_description
1 polymer ?
#
loop_
_entity_poly.entity_id
_entity_poly.type
_entity_poly.pdbx_seq_one_letter_code
_entity_poly.pdbx_strand_id
1 'polypeptide(L)'
;MQFDYRGTQVRQSQPVRKLVHLTKTLTVDSNDRDPTLFVKVNGGASSSDAGDYVVYLPRVYEKVTKITLKSAVIQAPTTGFQPTDMYVLMGLEGLNRKDETAPGADRSGYVDSWFAKIPNDKTATTGATISQAQSSGTAITYTTSLNHSFYTGQTVNITGLTGNAITANLGPVTIASVPSATTFTVTSTVSFNGNSAVTGQSGSAIVAATLFFNDQSYDTQSVSYQPPIGRLNRLHITLRRHLPFSSIGTTTPLTAPITFGSAQNSFTFEIEYLDNVFDDFASVQTFLDVPEGGVSR
;
A
#
# COMPACT_ATOMS: atom_id res chain seq x y z
N MET A 1 -0.09 45.26 38.97
CA MET A 1 1.34 44.94 38.74
C MET A 1 1.72 43.89 39.76
N GLN A 2 2.40 42.83 39.33
CA GLN A 2 2.81 41.71 40.19
C GLN A 2 4.30 41.86 40.49
N PHE A 3 4.67 41.73 41.76
CA PHE A 3 6.05 41.81 42.24
C PHE A 3 6.45 40.46 42.83
N ASP A 4 7.72 40.09 42.72
CA ASP A 4 8.26 38.90 43.40
C ASP A 4 8.47 39.16 44.90
N TYR A 5 8.89 38.14 45.66
CA TYR A 5 9.16 38.27 47.09
C TYR A 5 10.33 39.22 47.43
N ARG A 6 11.07 39.70 46.44
CA ARG A 6 12.16 40.67 46.55
C ARG A 6 11.77 42.06 46.05
N GLY A 7 10.52 42.28 45.68
CA GLY A 7 10.02 43.57 45.19
C GLY A 7 10.39 43.87 43.73
N THR A 8 10.88 42.88 42.98
CA THR A 8 11.18 43.03 41.55
C THR A 8 9.88 42.95 40.77
N GLN A 9 9.66 43.89 39.84
CA GLN A 9 8.52 43.82 38.94
C GLN A 9 8.67 42.61 38.01
N VAL A 10 7.68 41.72 38.04
CA VAL A 10 7.65 40.51 37.19
C VAL A 10 6.43 40.57 36.28
N ARG A 11 6.65 40.32 34.98
CA ARG A 11 5.57 40.02 34.04
C ARG A 11 5.30 38.52 34.07
N GLN A 12 4.02 38.16 34.16
CA GLN A 12 3.61 36.78 33.90
C GLN A 12 3.94 36.44 32.44
N SER A 13 4.60 35.31 32.22
CA SER A 13 4.87 34.82 30.88
C SER A 13 3.56 34.63 30.13
N GLN A 14 3.44 35.21 28.94
CA GLN A 14 2.32 34.97 28.06
C GLN A 14 2.73 33.90 27.05
N PRO A 15 1.99 32.78 26.95
CA PRO A 15 2.31 31.74 25.98
C PRO A 15 2.17 32.33 24.56
N VAL A 16 3.27 32.32 23.80
CA VAL A 16 3.30 32.81 22.42
C VAL A 16 2.93 31.66 21.49
N ARG A 17 1.96 31.89 20.61
CA ARG A 17 1.61 30.91 19.57
C ARG A 17 2.76 30.83 18.58
N LYS A 18 3.28 29.63 18.36
CA LYS A 18 4.32 29.35 17.39
C LYS A 18 3.85 28.22 16.46
N LEU A 19 4.14 28.39 15.18
CA LEU A 19 3.95 27.33 14.20
C LEU A 19 5.14 26.38 14.28
N VAL A 20 4.87 25.10 14.54
CA VAL A 20 5.89 24.06 14.64
C VAL A 20 5.60 22.93 13.67
N HIS A 21 6.67 22.31 13.15
CA HIS A 21 6.54 21.07 12.39
C HIS A 21 6.29 19.93 13.36
N LEU A 22 5.20 19.21 13.13
CA LEU A 22 4.88 17.97 13.83
C LEU A 22 4.82 16.84 12.82
N THR A 23 5.20 15.65 13.30
CA THR A 23 5.21 14.44 12.49
C THR A 23 4.26 13.42 13.10
N LYS A 24 3.48 12.75 12.26
CA LYS A 24 2.60 11.66 12.68
C LYS A 24 2.77 10.45 11.78
N THR A 25 3.13 9.33 12.39
CA THR A 25 3.12 8.03 11.73
C THR A 25 1.73 7.43 11.81
N LEU A 26 1.23 6.93 10.69
CA LEU A 26 -0.04 6.24 10.58
C LEU A 26 0.09 5.02 9.69
N THR A 27 -0.61 3.95 10.04
CA THR A 27 -0.72 2.76 9.20
C THR A 27 -2.13 2.76 8.59
N VAL A 28 -2.18 2.55 7.28
CA VAL A 28 -3.38 2.35 6.49
C VAL A 28 -3.43 0.88 6.10
N ASP A 29 -4.59 0.24 6.29
CA ASP A 29 -4.87 -1.09 5.76
C ASP A 29 -5.94 -0.96 4.67
N SER A 30 -5.82 -1.74 3.59
CA SER A 30 -6.85 -1.79 2.55
C SER A 30 -8.16 -2.38 3.05
N ASN A 31 -8.18 -3.09 4.19
CA ASN A 31 -9.41 -3.55 4.82
C ASN A 31 -10.27 -2.41 5.39
N ASP A 32 -9.67 -1.26 5.72
CA ASP A 32 -10.37 -0.08 6.22
C ASP A 32 -10.92 0.81 5.10
N ARG A 33 -10.95 0.30 3.86
CA ARG A 33 -11.41 1.04 2.68
C ARG A 33 -12.89 1.37 2.75
N ASP A 34 -13.25 2.56 2.26
CA ASP A 34 -14.63 2.92 2.00
C ASP A 34 -15.16 2.12 0.79
N PRO A 35 -16.20 1.28 0.95
CA PRO A 35 -16.74 0.50 -0.16
C PRO A 35 -17.61 1.33 -1.12
N THR A 36 -18.04 2.53 -0.70
CA THR A 36 -18.98 3.38 -1.43
C THR A 36 -18.29 4.52 -2.17
N LEU A 37 -17.19 5.02 -1.61
CA LEU A 37 -16.43 6.13 -2.16
C LEU A 37 -15.23 5.58 -2.96
N PHE A 38 -15.50 4.92 -4.06
CA PHE A 38 -14.47 4.54 -5.04
C PHE A 38 -14.76 5.21 -6.37
N VAL A 39 -13.70 5.67 -7.05
CA VAL A 39 -13.82 6.20 -8.40
C VAL A 39 -13.61 5.02 -9.34
N LYS A 40 -14.64 4.64 -10.11
CA LYS A 40 -14.46 3.65 -11.17
C LYS A 40 -13.53 4.23 -12.23
N VAL A 41 -12.27 3.85 -12.20
CA VAL A 41 -11.29 4.21 -13.24
C VAL A 41 -11.33 3.19 -14.38
N ASN A 42 -10.98 3.64 -15.59
CA ASN A 42 -11.00 2.78 -16.77
C ASN A 42 -10.02 1.59 -16.60
N GLY A 43 -10.54 0.37 -16.70
CA GLY A 43 -9.81 -0.88 -16.48
C GLY A 43 -9.55 -1.25 -15.01
N GLY A 44 -9.92 -0.40 -14.04
CA GLY A 44 -9.85 -0.71 -12.61
C GLY A 44 -11.01 -1.59 -12.15
N ALA A 45 -11.02 -1.93 -10.86
CA ALA A 45 -12.07 -2.75 -10.28
C ALA A 45 -13.45 -2.08 -10.36
N SER A 46 -14.51 -2.89 -10.52
CA SER A 46 -15.90 -2.41 -10.53
C SER A 46 -16.46 -2.05 -9.15
N SER A 47 -15.64 -2.22 -8.11
CA SER A 47 -15.91 -1.96 -6.69
C SER A 47 -14.60 -1.62 -5.99
N SER A 48 -14.67 -1.01 -4.81
CA SER A 48 -13.50 -0.73 -3.95
C SER A 48 -12.62 -1.97 -3.76
N ASP A 49 -11.40 -1.92 -4.31
CA ASP A 49 -10.43 -3.03 -4.37
C ASP A 49 -9.12 -2.58 -3.73
N ALA A 50 -8.31 -3.51 -3.21
CA ALA A 50 -7.07 -3.13 -2.55
C ALA A 50 -6.06 -2.42 -3.48
N GLY A 51 -6.22 -2.48 -4.80
CA GLY A 51 -5.41 -1.68 -5.72
C GLY A 51 -5.94 -0.29 -6.03
N ASP A 52 -7.19 0.02 -5.69
CA ASP A 52 -7.82 1.34 -5.90
C ASP A 52 -8.90 1.59 -4.87
N TYR A 53 -8.58 2.39 -3.85
CA TYR A 53 -9.48 2.62 -2.73
C TYR A 53 -9.25 3.94 -2.01
N VAL A 54 -10.27 4.38 -1.28
CA VAL A 54 -10.21 5.54 -0.39
C VAL A 54 -10.25 5.08 1.06
N VAL A 55 -9.42 5.70 1.90
CA VAL A 55 -9.41 5.51 3.35
C VAL A 55 -9.52 6.85 4.05
N TYR A 56 -10.25 6.90 5.16
CA TYR A 56 -10.31 8.08 6.02
C TYR A 56 -9.15 8.09 7.00
N LEU A 57 -8.57 9.27 7.19
CA LEU A 57 -7.55 9.44 8.21
C LEU A 57 -8.22 9.58 9.59
N PRO A 58 -7.58 9.11 10.68
CA PRO A 58 -8.14 9.18 12.04
C PRO A 58 -8.49 10.59 12.50
N ARG A 59 -7.87 11.59 11.88
CA ARG A 59 -8.19 13.00 12.05
C ARG A 59 -7.90 13.75 10.75
N VAL A 60 -8.42 14.97 10.69
CA VAL A 60 -8.05 15.92 9.66
C VAL A 60 -6.67 16.50 9.99
N TYR A 61 -5.72 16.35 9.08
CA TYR A 61 -4.44 17.06 9.14
C TYR A 61 -4.54 18.33 8.30
N GLU A 62 -4.08 19.45 8.84
CA GLU A 62 -4.07 20.73 8.14
C GLU A 62 -2.63 21.18 7.91
N LYS A 63 -2.40 21.96 6.86
CA LYS A 63 -1.07 22.50 6.52
C LYS A 63 0.00 21.41 6.43
N VAL A 64 -0.32 20.31 5.73
CA VAL A 64 0.62 19.21 5.52
C VAL A 64 1.75 19.67 4.60
N THR A 65 2.98 19.56 5.08
CA THR A 65 4.20 20.00 4.39
C THR A 65 4.92 18.86 3.72
N LYS A 66 4.80 17.63 4.24
CA LYS A 66 5.48 16.45 3.68
C LYS A 66 4.71 15.17 3.99
N ILE A 67 4.72 14.23 3.05
CA ILE A 67 4.26 12.86 3.28
C ILE A 67 5.38 11.92 2.84
N THR A 68 5.67 10.92 3.66
CA THR A 68 6.70 9.90 3.41
C THR A 68 6.09 8.51 3.58
N LEU A 69 6.33 7.60 2.64
CA LEU A 69 6.06 6.17 2.84
C LEU A 69 7.22 5.56 3.63
N LYS A 70 6.92 5.07 4.83
CA LYS A 70 7.88 4.43 5.74
C LYS A 70 8.00 2.94 5.47
N SER A 71 6.86 2.27 5.29
CA SER A 71 6.82 0.85 4.99
C SER A 71 5.59 0.46 4.17
N ALA A 72 5.69 -0.66 3.46
CA ALA A 72 4.56 -1.28 2.76
C ALA A 72 4.61 -2.80 2.87
N VAL A 73 3.44 -3.42 2.99
CA VAL A 73 3.22 -4.85 2.84
C VAL A 73 2.16 -5.01 1.76
N ILE A 74 2.50 -5.62 0.63
CA ILE A 74 1.58 -5.78 -0.50
C ILE A 74 1.48 -7.26 -0.84
N GLN A 75 0.34 -7.88 -0.56
CA GLN A 75 0.07 -9.23 -1.02
C GLN A 75 -0.21 -9.21 -2.51
N ALA A 76 0.41 -10.11 -3.28
CA ALA A 76 0.20 -10.16 -4.71
C ALA A 76 -1.28 -10.40 -5.04
N PRO A 77 -1.77 -9.86 -6.17
CA PRO A 77 -3.07 -10.20 -6.71
C PRO A 77 -3.27 -11.72 -6.87
N THR A 78 -4.52 -12.14 -7.09
CA THR A 78 -4.86 -13.55 -7.37
C THR A 78 -4.04 -14.14 -8.53
N THR A 79 -3.67 -13.33 -9.52
CA THR A 79 -2.83 -13.72 -10.67
C THR A 79 -1.33 -13.60 -10.41
N GLY A 80 -0.92 -13.16 -9.22
CA GLY A 80 0.46 -12.84 -8.86
C GLY A 80 0.97 -11.53 -9.47
N PHE A 81 2.11 -11.04 -8.96
CA PHE A 81 2.95 -10.09 -9.69
C PHE A 81 3.59 -10.83 -10.86
N GLN A 82 3.65 -10.20 -12.03
CA GLN A 82 4.28 -10.85 -13.17
C GLN A 82 5.80 -10.76 -13.04
N PRO A 83 6.56 -11.76 -13.53
CA PRO A 83 8.02 -11.75 -13.47
C PRO A 83 8.67 -10.55 -14.16
N THR A 84 7.94 -9.92 -15.08
CA THR A 84 8.37 -8.72 -15.80
C THR A 84 8.02 -7.41 -15.07
N ASP A 85 7.31 -7.43 -13.95
CA ASP A 85 7.05 -6.21 -13.19
C ASP A 85 8.34 -5.75 -12.50
N MET A 86 8.81 -4.54 -12.80
CA MET A 86 9.97 -3.97 -12.12
C MET A 86 9.58 -3.28 -10.81
N TYR A 87 8.47 -2.55 -10.84
CA TYR A 87 7.98 -1.79 -9.69
C TYR A 87 6.47 -1.87 -9.58
N VAL A 88 5.99 -1.72 -8.36
CA VAL A 88 4.62 -1.28 -8.08
C VAL A 88 4.69 0.23 -7.84
N LEU A 89 4.00 0.99 -8.67
CA LEU A 89 3.84 2.43 -8.50
C LEU A 89 2.60 2.70 -7.67
N MET A 90 2.77 3.43 -6.58
CA MET A 90 1.69 3.93 -5.74
C MET A 90 1.39 5.38 -6.11
N GLY A 91 0.13 5.66 -6.43
CA GLY A 91 -0.43 6.99 -6.51
C GLY A 91 -1.19 7.35 -5.23
N LEU A 92 -1.10 8.62 -4.86
CA LEU A 92 -1.99 9.28 -3.91
C LEU A 92 -2.70 10.40 -4.69
N GLU A 93 -3.97 10.22 -5.05
CA GLU A 93 -4.66 11.14 -5.96
C GLU A 93 -4.67 12.58 -5.41
N GLY A 94 -4.25 13.53 -6.26
CA GLY A 94 -4.06 14.94 -5.90
C GLY A 94 -2.80 15.25 -5.09
N LEU A 95 -1.98 14.24 -4.73
CA LEU A 95 -0.80 14.37 -3.87
C LEU A 95 0.49 13.88 -4.55
N ASN A 96 0.41 13.32 -5.74
CA ASN A 96 1.57 12.91 -6.52
C ASN A 96 2.48 14.10 -6.86
N ARG A 97 3.80 13.86 -6.93
CA ARG A 97 4.81 14.86 -7.35
C ARG A 97 5.96 14.26 -8.16
N LYS A 98 5.82 13.01 -8.60
CA LYS A 98 6.86 12.32 -9.35
C LYS A 98 6.34 11.98 -10.73
N ASP A 99 7.18 12.26 -11.72
CA ASP A 99 6.87 12.08 -13.12
C ASP A 99 7.23 10.67 -13.57
N GLU A 100 6.52 10.19 -14.59
CA GLU A 100 6.82 8.91 -15.22
C GLU A 100 7.41 9.19 -16.60
N THR A 101 8.72 8.97 -16.74
CA THR A 101 9.47 9.29 -17.97
C THR A 101 9.78 8.07 -18.84
N ALA A 102 9.38 6.87 -18.40
CA ALA A 102 9.62 5.64 -19.13
C ALA A 102 8.89 5.70 -20.50
N PRO A 103 9.60 5.60 -21.64
CA PRO A 103 8.98 5.66 -22.96
C PRO A 103 7.96 4.54 -23.16
N GLY A 104 6.74 4.90 -23.55
CA GLY A 104 5.64 3.97 -23.75
C GLY A 104 4.95 3.49 -22.46
N ALA A 105 5.44 3.87 -21.28
CA ALA A 105 4.74 3.62 -20.03
C ALA A 105 3.40 4.36 -19.99
N ASP A 106 2.50 3.92 -19.12
CA ASP A 106 1.08 4.19 -19.23
C ASP A 106 0.74 5.66 -19.03
N ARG A 107 1.52 6.29 -18.15
CA ARG A 107 1.51 7.73 -17.92
C ARG A 107 2.86 8.34 -18.27
N SER A 108 3.50 7.83 -19.32
CA SER A 108 4.71 8.44 -19.90
C SER A 108 4.46 9.89 -20.27
N GLY A 109 5.27 10.79 -19.73
CA GLY A 109 5.20 12.23 -20.00
C GLY A 109 4.11 12.98 -19.22
N TYR A 110 3.34 12.30 -18.36
CA TYR A 110 2.46 12.99 -17.43
C TYR A 110 3.25 13.46 -16.22
N VAL A 111 3.04 14.73 -15.88
CA VAL A 111 3.49 15.30 -14.61
C VAL A 111 2.67 14.74 -13.45
N ASP A 112 3.29 14.62 -12.27
CA ASP A 112 2.61 14.18 -11.04
C ASP A 112 1.90 12.81 -11.22
N SER A 113 2.55 11.87 -11.89
CA SER A 113 1.99 10.55 -12.24
C SER A 113 1.89 9.60 -11.02
N TRP A 114 2.83 9.67 -10.09
CA TRP A 114 2.91 8.76 -8.94
C TRP A 114 3.52 9.44 -7.69
N PHE A 115 3.33 8.78 -6.53
CA PHE A 115 3.83 9.23 -5.23
C PHE A 115 5.04 8.40 -4.77
N ALA A 116 4.91 7.07 -4.75
CA ALA A 116 5.97 6.16 -4.32
C ALA A 116 6.23 5.04 -5.33
N LYS A 117 7.50 4.64 -5.45
CA LYS A 117 7.95 3.52 -6.28
C LYS A 117 8.43 2.42 -5.36
N ILE A 118 7.81 1.27 -5.45
CA ILE A 118 8.11 0.11 -4.62
C ILE A 118 8.75 -0.96 -5.52
N PRO A 119 10.02 -1.34 -5.29
CA PRO A 119 10.67 -2.40 -6.05
C PRO A 119 9.91 -3.72 -5.95
N ASN A 120 9.73 -4.38 -7.09
CA ASN A 120 9.29 -5.77 -7.12
C ASN A 120 10.52 -6.69 -7.00
N ASP A 121 11.07 -6.80 -5.79
CA ASP A 121 12.20 -7.68 -5.49
C ASP A 121 11.81 -9.15 -5.39
N LYS A 122 10.50 -9.46 -5.38
CA LYS A 122 9.96 -10.81 -5.39
C LYS A 122 9.55 -11.20 -6.81
N THR A 123 10.55 -11.48 -7.63
CA THR A 123 10.38 -11.93 -9.03
C THR A 123 9.81 -13.34 -9.19
N ALA A 124 9.52 -14.06 -8.09
CA ALA A 124 9.02 -15.43 -8.17
C ALA A 124 7.77 -15.59 -7.31
N THR A 125 6.62 -15.46 -7.96
CA THR A 125 5.51 -16.37 -7.68
C THR A 125 6.09 -17.79 -7.77
N THR A 126 6.21 -18.52 -6.65
CA THR A 126 6.51 -19.96 -6.72
C THR A 126 5.30 -20.62 -7.37
N GLY A 127 5.40 -20.82 -8.67
CA GLY A 127 4.37 -21.40 -9.51
C GLY A 127 4.75 -22.82 -9.90
N ALA A 128 3.78 -23.73 -9.92
CA ALA A 128 3.95 -25.04 -10.52
C ALA A 128 2.93 -25.20 -11.66
N THR A 129 3.42 -25.65 -12.82
CA THR A 129 2.54 -25.98 -13.95
C THR A 129 1.78 -27.25 -13.61
N ILE A 130 0.46 -27.17 -13.54
CA ILE A 130 -0.42 -28.33 -13.35
C ILE A 130 -0.52 -29.07 -14.69
N SER A 131 -0.10 -30.33 -14.69
CA SER A 131 -0.24 -31.24 -15.84
C SER A 131 -1.60 -31.95 -15.82
N GLN A 132 -2.16 -32.20 -14.65
CA GLN A 132 -3.44 -32.89 -14.49
C GLN A 132 -4.17 -32.42 -13.22
N ALA A 133 -5.45 -32.14 -13.34
CA ALA A 133 -6.38 -32.02 -12.23
C ALA A 133 -7.35 -33.21 -12.21
N GLN A 134 -7.63 -33.75 -11.02
CA GLN A 134 -8.59 -34.82 -10.79
C GLN A 134 -9.43 -34.52 -9.55
N SER A 135 -10.75 -34.46 -9.69
CA SER A 135 -11.67 -34.22 -8.56
C SER A 135 -12.40 -35.49 -8.11
N SER A 136 -12.68 -35.59 -6.82
CA SER A 136 -13.57 -36.60 -6.22
C SER A 136 -14.33 -35.97 -5.06
N GLY A 137 -15.63 -35.75 -5.22
CA GLY A 137 -16.42 -34.98 -4.25
C GLY A 137 -15.89 -33.55 -4.14
N THR A 138 -15.59 -33.08 -2.94
CA THR A 138 -15.01 -31.73 -2.71
C THR A 138 -13.48 -31.70 -2.82
N ALA A 139 -12.82 -32.85 -2.88
CA ALA A 139 -11.36 -32.91 -2.99
C ALA A 139 -10.93 -32.79 -4.45
N ILE A 140 -9.93 -31.95 -4.72
CA ILE A 140 -9.27 -31.86 -6.02
C ILE A 140 -7.79 -32.12 -5.84
N THR A 141 -7.29 -33.15 -6.50
CA THR A 141 -5.86 -33.48 -6.58
C THR A 141 -5.29 -32.89 -7.85
N TYR A 142 -4.22 -32.13 -7.70
CA TYR A 142 -3.45 -31.58 -8.78
C TYR A 142 -2.11 -32.30 -8.87
N THR A 143 -1.74 -32.68 -10.08
CA THR A 143 -0.42 -33.18 -10.44
C THR A 143 0.31 -32.09 -11.20
N THR A 144 1.55 -31.81 -10.81
CA THR A 144 2.41 -30.83 -11.45
C THR A 144 3.38 -31.48 -12.41
N SER A 145 3.83 -30.71 -13.40
CA SER A 145 4.73 -31.19 -14.46
C SER A 145 6.15 -31.44 -13.96
N LEU A 146 6.52 -30.81 -12.85
CA LEU A 146 7.83 -30.91 -12.19
C LEU A 146 7.64 -30.99 -10.68
N ASN A 147 8.69 -31.40 -9.96
CA ASN A 147 8.71 -31.36 -8.50
C ASN A 147 8.44 -29.94 -8.00
N HIS A 148 7.53 -29.81 -7.05
CA HIS A 148 7.20 -28.56 -6.38
C HIS A 148 7.69 -28.58 -4.92
N SER A 149 7.83 -27.40 -4.32
CA SER A 149 8.15 -27.23 -2.89
C SER A 149 6.92 -26.89 -2.05
N PHE A 150 5.72 -27.26 -2.52
CA PHE A 150 4.50 -27.00 -1.79
C PHE A 150 4.39 -27.84 -0.51
N TYR A 151 3.68 -27.31 0.48
CA TYR A 151 3.46 -27.97 1.77
C TYR A 151 2.02 -27.83 2.25
N THR A 152 1.57 -28.76 3.10
CA THR A 152 0.23 -28.73 3.70
C THR A 152 0.01 -27.44 4.49
N GLY A 153 -1.13 -26.79 4.29
CA GLY A 153 -1.45 -25.50 4.91
C GLY A 153 -0.98 -24.27 4.12
N GLN A 154 -0.23 -24.47 3.03
CA GLN A 154 0.14 -23.37 2.15
C GLN A 154 -1.06 -22.88 1.33
N THR A 155 -1.20 -21.56 1.17
CA THR A 155 -2.22 -20.96 0.31
C THR A 155 -1.70 -20.81 -1.12
N VAL A 156 -2.50 -21.26 -2.08
CA VAL A 156 -2.23 -21.17 -3.51
C VAL A 156 -3.44 -20.64 -4.27
N ASN A 157 -3.20 -20.06 -5.44
CA ASN A 157 -4.20 -19.75 -6.44
C ASN A 157 -4.07 -20.76 -7.60
N ILE A 158 -5.17 -21.40 -7.97
CA ILE A 158 -5.27 -22.30 -9.10
C ILE A 158 -5.92 -21.55 -10.25
N THR A 159 -5.24 -21.49 -11.38
CA THR A 159 -5.68 -20.74 -12.56
C THR A 159 -5.42 -21.53 -13.85
N GLY A 160 -6.02 -21.11 -14.95
CA GLY A 160 -5.75 -21.66 -16.28
C GLY A 160 -6.47 -22.96 -16.64
N LEU A 161 -7.31 -23.50 -15.74
CA LEU A 161 -8.20 -24.62 -16.07
C LEU A 161 -9.34 -24.13 -16.98
N THR A 162 -9.70 -24.91 -18.00
CA THR A 162 -10.68 -24.52 -19.03
C THR A 162 -11.88 -25.49 -19.09
N GLY A 163 -12.90 -25.13 -19.88
CA GLY A 163 -14.10 -25.94 -20.08
C GLY A 163 -14.92 -26.12 -18.80
N ASN A 164 -15.44 -27.33 -18.57
CA ASN A 164 -16.26 -27.67 -17.40
C ASN A 164 -15.47 -27.59 -16.06
N ALA A 165 -14.15 -27.40 -16.11
CA ALA A 165 -13.29 -27.29 -14.94
C ALA A 165 -13.03 -25.83 -14.51
N ILE A 166 -13.65 -24.83 -15.14
CA ILE A 166 -13.42 -23.42 -14.79
C ILE A 166 -13.78 -23.10 -13.33
N THR A 167 -14.75 -23.82 -12.76
CA THR A 167 -15.16 -23.74 -11.35
C THR A 167 -14.15 -24.36 -10.38
N ALA A 168 -13.13 -25.06 -10.89
CA ALA A 168 -11.97 -25.54 -10.14
C ALA A 168 -10.76 -24.60 -10.27
N ASN A 169 -10.87 -23.48 -11.00
CA ASN A 169 -9.98 -22.34 -10.74
C ASN A 169 -10.37 -21.78 -9.37
N LEU A 170 -9.56 -22.10 -8.37
CA LEU A 170 -9.79 -21.76 -6.97
C LEU A 170 -8.77 -20.72 -6.55
N GLY A 171 -9.20 -19.68 -5.85
CA GLY A 171 -8.25 -18.74 -5.29
C GLY A 171 -8.90 -17.77 -4.31
N PRO A 172 -8.23 -17.43 -3.20
CA PRO A 172 -7.14 -18.17 -2.54
C PRO A 172 -7.66 -19.47 -1.89
N VAL A 173 -6.92 -20.59 -2.04
CA VAL A 173 -7.26 -21.89 -1.43
C VAL A 173 -6.08 -22.50 -0.68
N THR A 174 -6.36 -23.17 0.43
CA THR A 174 -5.34 -23.84 1.25
C THR A 174 -5.12 -25.27 0.79
N ILE A 175 -3.84 -25.67 0.66
CA ILE A 175 -3.44 -27.04 0.39
C ILE A 175 -3.79 -27.92 1.59
N ALA A 176 -4.66 -28.91 1.37
CA ALA A 176 -5.11 -29.85 2.38
C ALA A 176 -4.08 -30.96 2.63
N SER A 177 -3.36 -31.40 1.59
CA SER A 177 -2.30 -32.39 1.71
C SER A 177 -1.32 -32.33 0.54
N VAL A 178 -0.10 -32.83 0.76
CA VAL A 178 0.93 -32.99 -0.28
C VAL A 178 1.39 -34.46 -0.32
N PRO A 179 0.71 -35.33 -1.07
CA PRO A 179 1.03 -36.77 -1.08
C PRO A 179 2.40 -37.12 -1.69
N SER A 180 2.93 -36.30 -2.60
CA SER A 180 4.22 -36.51 -3.25
C SER A 180 4.86 -35.19 -3.69
N ALA A 181 6.10 -35.22 -4.16
CA ALA A 181 6.79 -34.04 -4.69
C ALA A 181 6.14 -33.43 -5.95
N THR A 182 5.19 -34.14 -6.59
CA THR A 182 4.51 -33.69 -7.82
C THR A 182 3.00 -33.63 -7.65
N THR A 183 2.46 -33.87 -6.46
CA THR A 183 1.02 -33.93 -6.25
C THR A 183 0.62 -33.23 -4.96
N PHE A 184 -0.46 -32.47 -5.01
CA PHE A 184 -1.09 -31.87 -3.83
C PHE A 184 -2.61 -31.88 -3.98
N THR A 185 -3.33 -31.83 -2.87
CA THR A 185 -4.78 -31.81 -2.84
C THR A 185 -5.29 -30.55 -2.15
N VAL A 186 -6.36 -29.96 -2.70
CA VAL A 186 -7.10 -28.86 -2.08
C VAL A 186 -8.55 -29.26 -1.86
N THR A 187 -9.22 -28.57 -0.96
CA THR A 187 -10.67 -28.72 -0.75
C THR A 187 -11.38 -27.59 -1.46
N SER A 188 -12.29 -27.94 -2.37
CA SER A 188 -13.20 -26.99 -3.01
C SER A 188 -14.48 -26.81 -2.19
N THR A 189 -15.06 -25.61 -2.26
CA THR A 189 -16.40 -25.32 -1.70
C THR A 189 -17.53 -25.90 -2.55
N VAL A 190 -17.22 -26.34 -3.78
CA VAL A 190 -18.16 -27.03 -4.68
C VAL A 190 -17.79 -28.51 -4.80
N SER A 191 -18.81 -29.36 -4.90
CA SER A 191 -18.65 -30.81 -5.07
C SER A 191 -18.65 -31.19 -6.56
N PHE A 192 -17.69 -32.00 -6.97
CA PHE A 192 -17.50 -32.46 -8.34
C PHE A 192 -17.71 -33.97 -8.43
N ASN A 193 -18.93 -34.37 -8.80
CA ASN A 193 -19.32 -35.77 -9.00
C ASN A 193 -19.82 -35.99 -10.44
N GLY A 194 -19.58 -37.19 -10.99
CA GLY A 194 -20.09 -37.59 -12.32
C GLY A 194 -19.52 -36.77 -13.47
N ASN A 195 -20.37 -36.34 -14.41
CA ASN A 195 -19.98 -35.57 -15.61
C ASN A 195 -19.41 -34.17 -15.31
N SER A 196 -19.50 -33.71 -14.05
CA SER A 196 -18.87 -32.47 -13.58
C SER A 196 -17.47 -32.70 -13.00
N ALA A 197 -16.97 -33.94 -12.98
CA ALA A 197 -15.64 -34.23 -12.47
C ALA A 197 -14.56 -33.55 -13.34
N VAL A 198 -13.66 -32.83 -12.69
CA VAL A 198 -12.44 -32.33 -13.32
C VAL A 198 -11.54 -33.53 -13.54
N THR A 199 -11.19 -33.84 -14.79
CA THR A 199 -10.25 -34.91 -15.13
C THR A 199 -9.40 -34.48 -16.32
N GLY A 200 -8.09 -34.59 -16.20
CA GLY A 200 -7.16 -34.39 -17.33
C GLY A 200 -6.91 -32.93 -17.71
N GLN A 201 -7.21 -31.97 -16.82
CA GLN A 201 -7.05 -30.55 -17.11
C GLN A 201 -5.70 -30.03 -16.65
N SER A 202 -5.10 -29.16 -17.47
CA SER A 202 -3.84 -28.46 -17.16
C SER A 202 -4.11 -27.04 -16.68
N GLY A 203 -3.19 -26.47 -15.91
CA GLY A 203 -3.30 -25.13 -15.37
C GLY A 203 -2.04 -24.69 -14.65
N SER A 204 -2.18 -23.78 -13.68
CA SER A 204 -1.07 -23.30 -12.86
C SER A 204 -1.50 -23.17 -11.40
N ALA A 205 -0.64 -23.64 -10.51
CA ALA A 205 -0.73 -23.42 -9.08
C ALA A 205 0.27 -22.34 -8.69
N ILE A 206 -0.19 -21.25 -8.11
CA ILE A 206 0.56 -20.01 -7.91
C ILE A 206 0.54 -19.69 -6.42
N VAL A 207 1.70 -19.62 -5.78
CA VAL A 207 1.84 -19.03 -4.44
C VAL A 207 1.95 -17.52 -4.61
N ALA A 208 0.93 -16.78 -4.17
CA ALA A 208 0.94 -15.32 -4.22
C ALA A 208 2.12 -14.79 -3.38
N ALA A 209 3.03 -14.05 -4.02
CA ALA A 209 4.16 -13.42 -3.33
C ALA A 209 3.69 -12.25 -2.46
N THR A 210 4.47 -11.89 -1.43
CA THR A 210 4.25 -10.65 -0.66
C THR A 210 5.45 -9.75 -0.84
N LEU A 211 5.19 -8.51 -1.28
CA LEU A 211 6.20 -7.47 -1.34
C LEU A 211 6.31 -6.76 0.00
N PHE A 212 7.55 -6.52 0.40
CA PHE A 212 7.88 -5.77 1.60
C PHE A 212 8.73 -4.58 1.20
N PHE A 213 8.32 -3.39 1.64
CA PHE A 213 9.08 -2.17 1.50
C PHE A 213 9.35 -1.58 2.89
N ASN A 214 10.56 -1.06 3.06
CA ASN A 214 10.95 -0.24 4.21
C ASN A 214 11.94 0.82 3.72
N ASP A 215 11.80 2.04 4.20
CA ASP A 215 12.64 3.19 3.84
C ASP A 215 14.08 3.10 4.37
N GLN A 216 14.39 2.10 5.20
CA GLN A 216 15.75 1.77 5.64
C GLN A 216 16.46 0.78 4.70
N SER A 217 15.70 0.01 3.91
CA SER A 217 16.24 -0.99 2.98
C SER A 217 16.23 -0.51 1.54
N TYR A 218 15.31 0.40 1.21
CA TYR A 218 15.10 0.95 -0.12
C TYR A 218 15.11 2.48 -0.08
N ASP A 219 15.19 3.10 -1.25
CA ASP A 219 15.17 4.56 -1.39
C ASP A 219 13.92 5.17 -0.71
N THR A 220 14.15 6.23 0.07
CA THR A 220 13.08 6.97 0.74
C THR A 220 12.08 7.52 -0.27
N GLN A 221 10.81 7.16 -0.09
CA GLN A 221 9.71 7.65 -0.93
C GLN A 221 8.98 8.79 -0.20
N SER A 222 9.36 10.04 -0.48
CA SER A 222 8.70 11.22 0.10
C SER A 222 8.34 12.27 -0.93
N VAL A 223 7.37 13.11 -0.57
CA VAL A 223 6.94 14.28 -1.33
C VAL A 223 6.74 15.45 -0.36
N SER A 224 7.31 16.60 -0.71
CA SER A 224 7.13 17.86 0.01
C SER A 224 6.18 18.78 -0.77
N TYR A 225 5.40 19.59 -0.04
CA TYR A 225 4.38 20.47 -0.59
C TYR A 225 4.66 21.92 -0.23
N GLN A 226 4.83 22.74 -1.26
CA GLN A 226 4.95 24.20 -1.15
C GLN A 226 4.07 24.85 -2.22
N PRO A 227 2.94 25.48 -1.85
CA PRO A 227 2.46 25.70 -0.48
C PRO A 227 2.01 24.40 0.25
N PRO A 228 1.94 24.40 1.60
CA PRO A 228 1.41 23.27 2.35
C PRO A 228 -0.03 22.94 1.95
N ILE A 229 -0.41 21.66 2.01
CA ILE A 229 -1.77 21.22 1.70
C ILE A 229 -2.70 21.74 2.81
N GLY A 230 -3.76 22.45 2.41
CA GLY A 230 -4.68 23.08 3.37
C GLY A 230 -5.35 22.06 4.30
N ARG A 231 -5.93 20.99 3.75
CA ARG A 231 -6.66 19.97 4.50
C ARG A 231 -6.46 18.58 3.89
N LEU A 232 -6.11 17.61 4.73
CA LEU A 232 -5.97 16.20 4.39
C LEU A 232 -6.77 15.36 5.39
N ASN A 233 -7.88 14.80 4.92
CA ASN A 233 -8.80 13.99 5.73
C ASN A 233 -8.97 12.55 5.21
N ARG A 234 -8.53 12.29 3.98
CA ARG A 234 -8.60 10.99 3.32
C ARG A 234 -7.43 10.81 2.37
N LEU A 235 -7.08 9.57 2.10
CA LEU A 235 -6.14 9.19 1.05
C LEU A 235 -6.89 8.34 0.03
N HIS A 236 -6.76 8.69 -1.24
CA HIS A 236 -7.15 7.82 -2.35
C HIS A 236 -5.88 7.19 -2.91
N ILE A 237 -5.75 5.89 -2.70
CA ILE A 237 -4.57 5.09 -3.00
C ILE A 237 -4.84 4.30 -4.27
N THR A 238 -3.92 4.40 -5.23
CA THR A 238 -3.93 3.60 -6.46
C THR A 238 -2.60 2.87 -6.64
N LEU A 239 -2.64 1.61 -7.05
CA LEU A 239 -1.46 0.78 -7.29
C LEU A 239 -1.42 0.37 -8.76
N ARG A 240 -0.31 0.67 -9.45
CA ARG A 240 -0.09 0.35 -10.86
C ARG A 240 1.19 -0.45 -11.04
N ARG A 241 1.24 -1.21 -12.14
CA ARG A 241 2.44 -1.99 -12.52
C ARG A 241 3.34 -1.11 -13.36
N HIS A 242 4.65 -1.21 -13.16
CA HIS A 242 5.63 -0.60 -14.04
C HIS A 242 6.54 -1.66 -14.63
N LEU A 243 6.50 -1.77 -15.95
CA LEU A 243 7.17 -2.78 -16.77
C LEU A 243 8.50 -2.24 -17.33
N PRO A 244 9.46 -3.12 -17.69
CA PRO A 244 10.64 -2.72 -18.45
C PRO A 244 10.22 -2.34 -19.86
N PHE A 245 11.01 -1.47 -20.50
CA PHE A 245 10.77 -1.01 -21.88
C PHE A 245 10.51 -2.15 -22.87
N SER A 246 11.21 -3.28 -22.74
CA SER A 246 11.05 -4.45 -23.61
C SER A 246 9.67 -5.12 -23.54
N SER A 247 8.90 -4.86 -22.49
CA SER A 247 7.59 -5.44 -22.22
C SER A 247 6.44 -4.44 -22.38
N ILE A 248 6.76 -3.21 -22.82
CA ILE A 248 5.80 -2.15 -23.08
C ILE A 248 5.29 -2.31 -24.52
N GLY A 249 4.23 -3.10 -24.68
CA GLY A 249 3.59 -3.33 -25.97
C GLY A 249 2.78 -4.61 -26.00
N THR A 250 1.49 -4.49 -26.37
CA THR A 250 0.51 -5.55 -26.64
C THR A 250 -0.22 -6.16 -25.40
N THR A 251 -1.47 -5.74 -25.21
CA THR A 251 -2.60 -6.49 -24.58
C THR A 251 -2.91 -6.42 -23.07
N THR A 252 -2.81 -5.27 -22.39
CA THR A 252 -3.64 -5.02 -21.18
C THR A 252 -3.78 -3.52 -20.94
N PRO A 253 -4.90 -2.97 -20.41
CA PRO A 253 -4.98 -1.56 -20.06
C PRO A 253 -4.10 -1.31 -18.83
N LEU A 254 -2.85 -0.96 -19.10
CA LEU A 254 -1.84 -0.71 -18.08
C LEU A 254 -2.13 0.59 -17.26
N THR A 255 -2.99 1.48 -17.78
CA THR A 255 -3.49 2.67 -17.06
C THR A 255 -4.37 2.36 -15.85
N ALA A 256 -4.80 1.11 -15.71
CA ALA A 256 -5.69 0.69 -14.65
C ALA A 256 -4.93 0.33 -13.38
N PRO A 257 -5.50 0.61 -12.20
CA PRO A 257 -5.05 0.01 -10.98
C PRO A 257 -5.04 -1.51 -11.08
N ILE A 258 -4.06 -2.13 -10.43
CA ILE A 258 -4.00 -3.57 -10.23
C ILE A 258 -5.29 -4.01 -9.53
N THR A 259 -5.97 -5.03 -10.03
CA THR A 259 -7.08 -5.65 -9.30
C THR A 259 -6.54 -6.74 -8.39
N PHE A 260 -6.68 -6.57 -7.08
CA PHE A 260 -6.17 -7.50 -6.06
C PHE A 260 -7.15 -8.62 -5.73
N GLY A 261 -8.45 -8.39 -5.92
CA GLY A 261 -9.49 -9.33 -5.51
C GLY A 261 -9.55 -9.44 -3.99
N SER A 262 -9.23 -10.62 -3.46
CA SER A 262 -9.22 -10.84 -2.00
C SER A 262 -7.92 -10.43 -1.32
N ALA A 263 -6.83 -10.23 -2.08
CA ALA A 263 -5.54 -9.83 -1.53
C ALA A 263 -5.62 -8.42 -0.91
N GLN A 264 -4.87 -8.21 0.17
CA GLN A 264 -4.85 -6.96 0.92
C GLN A 264 -3.45 -6.35 0.95
N ASN A 265 -3.36 -5.07 1.29
CA ASN A 265 -2.12 -4.37 1.51
C ASN A 265 -2.21 -3.43 2.71
N SER A 266 -1.04 -3.10 3.25
CA SER A 266 -0.89 -2.18 4.36
C SER A 266 0.28 -1.24 4.10
N PHE A 267 0.08 0.04 4.38
CA PHE A 267 1.04 1.11 4.15
C PHE A 267 1.22 1.93 5.41
N THR A 268 2.47 2.17 5.81
CA THR A 268 2.77 3.10 6.89
C THR A 268 3.29 4.39 6.32
N PHE A 269 2.58 5.48 6.57
CA PHE A 269 2.95 6.83 6.18
C PHE A 269 3.41 7.63 7.38
N GLU A 270 4.32 8.56 7.12
CA GLU A 270 4.69 9.62 8.03
C GLU A 270 4.24 10.94 7.40
N ILE A 271 3.37 11.66 8.11
CA ILE A 271 2.82 12.94 7.68
C ILE A 271 3.43 14.04 8.54
N GLU A 272 4.12 14.97 7.90
CA GLU A 272 4.61 16.21 8.49
C GLU A 272 3.60 17.33 8.23
N TYR A 273 3.23 18.06 9.27
CA TYR A 273 2.25 19.13 9.20
C TYR A 273 2.60 20.27 10.17
N LEU A 274 2.09 21.45 9.88
CA LEU A 274 2.28 22.64 10.70
C LEU A 274 1.14 22.79 11.70
N ASP A 275 1.46 22.76 12.99
CA ASP A 275 0.48 22.95 14.05
C ASP A 275 0.78 24.21 14.87
N ASN A 276 -0.28 24.83 15.38
CA ASN A 276 -0.17 25.97 16.28
C ASN A 276 -0.04 25.45 17.71
N VAL A 277 1.19 25.43 18.21
CA VAL A 277 1.46 25.06 19.59
C VAL A 277 1.87 26.32 20.36
N PHE A 278 1.66 26.33 21.67
CA PHE A 278 2.19 27.37 22.54
C PHE A 278 3.62 27.01 22.94
N ASP A 279 4.49 28.00 23.05
CA ASP A 279 5.82 27.74 23.61
C ASP A 279 5.69 27.30 25.07
N ASP A 280 6.27 26.15 25.44
CA ASP A 280 6.17 25.56 26.78
C ASP A 280 7.05 26.31 27.81
N PHE A 281 7.88 27.25 27.37
CA PHE A 281 8.79 27.98 28.24
C PHE A 281 8.15 29.25 28.82
N ALA A 282 7.88 29.21 30.12
CA ALA A 282 7.69 30.41 30.93
C ALA A 282 9.06 31.10 31.12
N SER A 283 9.42 32.03 30.23
CA SER A 283 10.60 32.88 30.45
C SER A 283 10.27 33.95 31.48
N VAL A 284 10.91 33.91 32.65
CA VAL A 284 10.88 35.03 33.61
C VAL A 284 11.87 36.09 33.11
N GLN A 285 11.36 37.22 32.63
CA GLN A 285 12.18 38.37 32.29
C GLN A 285 12.13 39.38 33.44
N THR A 286 13.26 39.62 34.09
CA THR A 286 13.43 40.71 35.07
C THR A 286 13.98 41.93 34.34
N PHE A 287 13.28 43.06 34.42
CA PHE A 287 13.83 44.34 34.02
C PHE A 287 14.59 44.93 35.19
N LEU A 288 15.84 45.33 34.93
CA LEU A 288 16.61 46.13 35.86
C LEU A 288 16.37 47.58 35.44
N ASP A 289 15.44 48.26 36.11
CA ASP A 289 15.31 49.70 35.95
C ASP A 289 16.60 50.32 36.48
N VAL A 290 17.47 50.76 35.56
CA VAL A 290 18.58 51.63 35.91
C VAL A 290 17.95 52.98 36.27
N PRO A 291 18.07 53.47 37.51
CA PRO A 291 17.54 54.79 37.84
C PRO A 291 18.36 55.82 37.08
N GLU A 292 17.80 56.39 36.03
CA GLU A 292 18.31 57.65 35.50
C GLU A 292 18.10 58.72 36.57
N GLY A 293 19.20 59.29 37.07
CA GLY A 293 19.16 60.56 37.80
C GLY A 293 19.40 60.46 39.30
N GLY A 294 20.59 60.00 39.68
CA GLY A 294 21.24 60.61 40.84
C GLY A 294 21.57 62.07 40.52
N VAL A 295 20.73 63.01 40.95
CA VAL A 295 21.13 64.41 41.10
C VAL A 295 21.14 64.73 42.58
N SER A 296 22.35 64.89 43.11
CA SER A 296 22.60 65.50 44.41
C SER A 296 22.14 66.96 44.39
N ARG A 297 21.21 67.31 45.29
CA ARG A 297 21.18 68.58 46.03
C ARG A 297 20.61 68.33 47.42
#